data_AF-A0A224YPL2-F1
#
_entry.id   AF-A0A224YPL2-F1
#
_cell.length_a   1.000
_cell.length_b   1.000
_cell.length_c   1.000
_cell.angle_alpha   90.00
_cell.angle_beta   90.00
_cell.angle_gamma   90.00
#
_symmetry.space_group_name_H-M   'P 1'
#
loop_
_entity.id
_entity.type
_entity.pdbx_description
1 polymer ?
#
loop_
_entity_poly.entity_id
_entity_poly.type
_entity_poly.pdbx_seq_one_letter_code
_entity_poly.pdbx_strand_id
1 'polypeptide(L)'
;MQDKFSYHIRNCQQRLPYELLSSLANSLLDGTVFDIVRGLKDIQMMEEQSLMETRRTVVKSQAETKAELIRRQKEQKEALLSTGAQSVDLIDMAQERETKALDQMHKEELIRVDMKIITQLDQLVSEQQVVLEKAGVPGFFVTNSPMEISIQMQLLKFIARLADSTLFTSPL
;
A
#
# COMPACT_ATOMS: atom_id res chain seq x y z
N MET A 1 -3.40 -8.69 -6.13
CA MET A 1 -3.33 -7.67 -5.05
C MET A 1 -4.66 -6.95 -4.80
N GLN A 2 -5.79 -7.45 -5.33
CA GLN A 2 -7.14 -6.92 -5.02
C GLN A 2 -7.81 -7.56 -3.80
N ASP A 3 -7.28 -8.68 -3.29
CA ASP A 3 -7.93 -9.44 -2.20
C ASP A 3 -7.58 -8.99 -0.77
N LYS A 4 -6.56 -8.15 -0.57
CA LYS A 4 -6.13 -7.78 0.80
C LYS A 4 -6.90 -6.61 1.42
N PHE A 5 -7.62 -5.81 0.63
CA PHE A 5 -8.58 -4.83 1.17
C PHE A 5 -9.91 -5.46 1.62
N SER A 6 -10.11 -6.76 1.36
CA SER A 6 -11.35 -7.47 1.67
C SER A 6 -11.48 -7.87 3.15
N TYR A 7 -10.41 -7.77 3.96
CA TYR A 7 -10.42 -8.38 5.31
C TYR A 7 -10.94 -7.49 6.46
N HIS A 8 -11.40 -6.26 6.22
CA HIS A 8 -11.91 -5.39 7.30
C HIS A 8 -13.34 -4.87 7.12
N ILE A 9 -14.09 -5.28 6.09
CA ILE A 9 -15.52 -4.96 5.99
C ILE A 9 -16.34 -6.07 6.68
N ARG A 10 -16.14 -6.27 7.99
CA ARG A 10 -17.13 -7.00 8.79
C ARG A 10 -18.20 -6.01 9.24
N ASN A 11 -19.37 -6.11 8.61
CA ASN A 11 -20.68 -5.58 9.04
C ASN A 11 -20.65 -4.28 9.87
N CYS A 12 -20.54 -3.13 9.21
CA CYS A 12 -21.06 -1.89 9.78
C CYS A 12 -22.58 -1.83 9.56
N GLN A 13 -23.33 -2.61 10.35
CA GLN A 13 -24.79 -2.44 10.50
C GLN A 13 -25.10 -1.31 11.50
N GLN A 14 -24.44 -0.17 11.37
CA GLN A 14 -24.80 1.02 12.15
C GLN A 14 -25.78 1.86 11.35
N ARG A 15 -26.92 2.18 11.98
CA ARG A 15 -27.91 3.10 11.42
C ARG A 15 -27.31 4.50 11.47
N LEU A 16 -27.05 5.09 10.30
CA LEU A 16 -26.61 6.47 10.22
C LEU A 16 -27.75 7.41 10.64
N PRO A 17 -27.45 8.46 11.43
CA PRO A 17 -28.45 9.47 11.79
C PRO A 17 -29.03 10.14 10.54
N TYR A 18 -30.34 10.44 10.56
CA TYR A 18 -30.99 11.16 9.47
C TYR A 18 -30.37 12.54 9.23
N GLU A 19 -30.02 13.25 10.32
CA GLU A 19 -29.34 14.54 10.25
C GLU A 19 -28.05 14.47 9.42
N LEU A 20 -27.21 13.45 9.66
CA LEU A 20 -25.97 13.26 8.91
C LEU A 20 -26.23 13.02 7.42
N LEU A 21 -27.22 12.18 7.09
CA LEU A 21 -27.58 11.90 5.70
C LEU A 21 -28.12 13.14 4.98
N SER A 22 -28.97 13.93 5.66
CA SER A 22 -29.54 15.16 5.12
C SER A 22 -28.48 16.24 4.91
N SER A 23 -27.60 16.45 5.89
CA SER A 23 -26.45 17.36 5.74
C SER A 23 -25.52 16.92 4.62
N LEU A 24 -25.23 15.62 4.53
CA LEU A 24 -24.39 15.08 3.47
C LEU A 24 -25.02 15.31 2.10
N ALA A 25 -26.31 14.97 1.92
CA ALA A 25 -27.01 15.19 0.65
C ALA A 25 -26.97 16.66 0.21
N ASN A 26 -27.18 17.61 1.14
CA ASN A 26 -27.07 19.04 0.84
C ASN A 26 -25.65 19.44 0.41
N SER A 27 -24.62 18.91 1.06
CA SER A 27 -23.22 19.19 0.71
C SER A 27 -22.80 18.67 -0.67
N LEU A 28 -23.54 17.71 -1.24
CA LEU A 28 -23.25 17.12 -2.54
C LEU A 28 -23.89 17.88 -3.71
N LEU A 29 -24.76 18.86 -3.45
CA LEU A 29 -25.59 19.51 -4.48
C LEU A 29 -24.77 20.38 -5.45
N ASP A 30 -23.71 21.02 -4.98
CA ASP A 30 -22.90 21.94 -5.79
C ASP A 30 -21.83 21.23 -6.63
N GLY A 31 -21.62 19.93 -6.39
CA GLY A 31 -20.64 19.10 -7.07
C GLY A 31 -19.20 19.22 -6.55
N THR A 32 -18.89 20.21 -5.71
CA THR A 32 -17.53 20.48 -5.20
C THR A 32 -16.96 19.25 -4.47
N VAL A 33 -17.80 18.57 -3.68
CA VAL A 33 -17.40 17.37 -2.94
C VAL A 33 -17.01 16.23 -3.88
N PHE A 34 -17.65 16.09 -5.04
CA PHE A 34 -17.29 15.07 -6.02
C PHE A 34 -15.91 15.34 -6.64
N ASP A 35 -15.61 16.60 -6.95
CA ASP A 35 -14.31 17.00 -7.47
C ASP A 35 -13.20 16.78 -6.44
N ILE A 36 -13.45 17.10 -5.16
CA ILE A 36 -12.52 16.81 -4.06
C ILE A 36 -12.26 15.32 -3.96
N VAL A 37 -13.30 14.48 -3.91
CA VAL A 37 -13.14 13.02 -3.80
C VAL A 37 -12.41 12.44 -5.01
N ARG A 38 -12.64 12.96 -6.21
CA ARG A 38 -11.91 12.55 -7.42
C ARG A 38 -10.43 12.93 -7.33
N GLY A 39 -10.11 14.16 -6.94
CA GLY A 39 -8.73 14.61 -6.74
C GLY A 39 -8.00 13.79 -5.67
N LEU A 40 -8.65 13.49 -4.54
CA LEU A 40 -8.07 12.64 -3.50
C LEU A 40 -7.81 11.21 -3.98
N LYS A 41 -8.69 10.66 -4.83
CA LYS A 41 -8.50 9.34 -5.45
C LYS A 41 -7.32 9.31 -6.42
N ASP A 42 -7.15 10.37 -7.22
CA ASP A 42 -6.02 10.48 -8.15
C ASP A 42 -4.69 10.60 -7.40
N ILE A 43 -4.64 11.46 -6.36
CA ILE A 43 -3.48 11.59 -5.47
C ILE A 43 -3.15 10.24 -4.82
N GLN A 44 -4.15 9.54 -4.29
CA GLN A 44 -3.96 8.21 -3.70
C GLN A 44 -3.38 7.23 -4.70
N MET A 45 -3.93 7.16 -5.91
CA MET A 45 -3.45 6.25 -6.94
C MET A 45 -2.00 6.53 -7.31
N MET A 46 -1.63 7.80 -7.46
CA MET A 46 -0.24 8.20 -7.77
C MET A 46 0.72 7.81 -6.64
N GLU A 47 0.36 8.06 -5.40
CA GLU A 47 1.20 7.72 -4.25
C GLU A 47 1.33 6.19 -4.08
N GLU A 48 0.23 5.45 -4.16
CA GLU A 48 0.24 3.99 -4.11
C GLU A 48 1.13 3.40 -5.21
N GLN A 49 1.08 3.93 -6.43
CA GLN A 49 1.95 3.51 -7.53
C GLN A 49 3.43 3.76 -7.20
N SER A 50 3.77 4.93 -6.66
CA SER A 50 5.13 5.28 -6.24
C SER A 50 5.67 4.35 -5.15
N LEU A 51 4.85 4.04 -4.14
CA LEU A 51 5.19 3.12 -3.05
C LEU A 51 5.39 1.69 -3.56
N MET A 52 4.51 1.22 -4.46
CA MET A 52 4.65 -0.09 -5.08
C MET A 52 5.90 -0.20 -5.93
N GLU A 53 6.27 0.85 -6.66
CA GLU A 53 7.50 0.87 -7.46
C GLU A 53 8.76 0.88 -6.59
N THR A 54 8.71 1.58 -5.46
CA THR A 54 9.78 1.54 -4.45
C THR A 54 10.01 0.10 -3.97
N ARG A 55 8.94 -0.60 -3.58
CA ARG A 55 9.03 -2.00 -3.16
C ARG A 55 9.56 -2.91 -4.27
N ARG A 56 9.06 -2.72 -5.50
CA ARG A 56 9.49 -3.48 -6.68
C ARG A 56 10.99 -3.34 -6.93
N THR A 57 11.51 -2.11 -6.82
CA THR A 57 12.94 -1.81 -7.01
C THR A 57 13.81 -2.55 -6.01
N VAL A 58 13.42 -2.56 -4.73
CA VAL A 58 14.16 -3.31 -3.69
C VAL A 58 14.16 -4.81 -3.99
N VAL A 59 13.00 -5.40 -4.27
CA VAL A 59 12.91 -6.83 -4.61
C VAL A 59 13.75 -7.19 -5.83
N LYS A 60 13.74 -6.33 -6.86
CA LYS A 60 14.57 -6.52 -8.05
C LYS A 60 16.06 -6.48 -7.71
N SER A 61 16.50 -5.49 -6.95
CA SER A 61 17.89 -5.38 -6.51
C SER A 61 18.34 -6.59 -5.69
N GLN A 62 17.48 -7.09 -4.78
CA GLN A 62 17.76 -8.29 -4.00
C GLN A 62 17.88 -9.56 -4.85
N ALA A 63 17.10 -9.67 -5.93
CA ALA A 63 17.22 -10.78 -6.88
C ALA A 63 18.54 -10.72 -7.65
N GLU A 64 18.96 -9.52 -8.06
CA GLU A 64 20.24 -9.29 -8.75
C GLU A 64 21.45 -9.60 -7.86
N THR A 65 21.46 -9.12 -6.61
CA THR A 65 22.55 -9.40 -5.66
C THR A 65 22.64 -10.89 -5.32
N LYS A 66 21.50 -11.58 -5.18
CA LYS A 66 21.47 -13.03 -4.94
C LYS A 66 21.98 -13.83 -6.14
N ALA A 67 21.59 -13.44 -7.36
CA ALA A 67 22.09 -14.08 -8.58
C ALA A 67 23.62 -13.90 -8.72
N GLU A 68 24.12 -12.71 -8.43
CA GLU A 68 25.56 -12.42 -8.46
C GLU A 68 26.32 -13.21 -7.39
N LEU A 69 25.77 -13.36 -6.17
CA LEU A 69 26.37 -14.20 -5.14
C LEU A 69 26.49 -15.66 -5.61
N ILE A 70 25.41 -16.23 -6.14
CA ILE A 70 25.40 -17.62 -6.64
C ILE A 70 26.43 -17.80 -7.76
N ARG A 71 26.54 -16.83 -8.68
CA ARG A 71 27.53 -16.85 -9.76
C ARG A 71 28.96 -16.89 -9.20
N ARG A 72 29.29 -16.02 -8.24
CA ARG A 72 30.61 -15.99 -7.59
C ARG A 72 30.92 -17.28 -6.85
N GLN A 73 29.95 -17.82 -6.12
CA GLN A 73 30.11 -19.07 -5.38
C GLN A 73 30.41 -20.25 -6.32
N LYS A 74 29.75 -20.30 -7.48
CA LYS A 74 30.00 -21.30 -8.52
C LYS A 74 31.40 -21.17 -9.11
N GLU A 75 31.80 -19.97 -9.52
CA GLU A 75 33.13 -19.70 -10.11
C GLU A 75 34.26 -20.04 -9.14
N GLN A 76 34.11 -19.69 -7.86
CA GLN A 76 35.08 -20.01 -6.83
C GLN A 76 35.22 -21.54 -6.63
N LYS A 77 34.10 -22.27 -6.65
CA LYS A 77 34.11 -23.73 -6.51
C LYS A 77 34.79 -24.41 -7.70
N GLU A 78 34.49 -23.98 -8.93
CA GLU A 78 35.12 -24.51 -10.15
C GLU A 78 36.64 -24.27 -10.17
N ALA A 79 37.11 -23.09 -9.75
CA ALA A 79 38.54 -22.78 -9.65
C ALA A 79 39.27 -23.65 -8.62
N LEU A 80 38.62 -23.96 -7.51
CA LEU A 80 39.20 -24.78 -6.42
C LEU A 80 39.25 -26.26 -6.77
N LEU A 81 38.24 -26.77 -7.49
CA LEU A 81 38.26 -28.13 -8.03
C LEU A 81 39.39 -28.32 -9.05
N SER A 82 39.68 -27.28 -9.85
CA SER A 82 40.77 -27.30 -10.83
C SER A 82 42.17 -27.29 -10.20
N THR A 83 42.30 -26.89 -8.94
CA THR A 83 43.57 -26.83 -8.19
C THR A 83 43.79 -28.02 -7.23
N GLY A 84 42.87 -28.98 -7.19
CA GLY A 84 43.02 -30.24 -6.45
C GLY A 84 42.87 -30.14 -4.92
N ALA A 85 42.24 -29.08 -4.41
CA ALA A 85 42.14 -28.83 -2.97
C ALA A 85 41.06 -29.71 -2.29
N GLN A 86 41.42 -30.35 -1.17
CA GLN A 86 40.51 -31.15 -0.33
C GLN A 86 39.55 -30.32 0.56
N SER A 87 39.49 -28.98 0.40
CA SER A 87 38.77 -28.09 1.32
C SER A 87 37.32 -27.78 0.94
N VAL A 88 36.69 -28.59 0.08
CA VAL A 88 35.36 -28.32 -0.50
C VAL A 88 34.29 -28.14 0.58
N ASP A 89 34.30 -28.96 1.63
CA ASP A 89 33.31 -28.89 2.72
C ASP A 89 33.38 -27.57 3.50
N LEU A 90 34.60 -27.05 3.76
CA LEU A 90 34.78 -25.77 4.47
C LEU A 90 34.28 -24.59 3.65
N ILE A 91 34.42 -24.67 2.32
CA ILE A 91 33.93 -23.66 1.37
C ILE A 91 32.40 -23.70 1.32
N ASP A 92 31.81 -24.89 1.19
CA ASP A 92 30.35 -25.04 1.17
C ASP A 92 29.73 -24.49 2.46
N MET A 93 30.35 -24.75 3.62
CA MET A 93 29.94 -24.15 4.90
C MET A 93 30.08 -22.62 4.93
N ALA A 94 31.13 -22.06 4.32
CA ALA A 94 31.32 -20.62 4.25
C ALA A 94 30.30 -19.95 3.31
N GLN A 95 30.06 -20.54 2.14
CA GLN A 95 29.06 -20.11 1.16
C GLN A 95 27.64 -20.17 1.73
N GLU A 96 27.31 -21.23 2.47
CA GLU A 96 26.01 -21.34 3.14
C GLU A 96 25.82 -20.24 4.19
N ARG A 97 26.85 -19.94 4.99
CA ARG A 97 26.80 -18.83 5.97
C ARG A 97 26.60 -17.48 5.27
N GLU A 98 27.32 -17.23 4.18
CA GLU A 98 27.21 -16.00 3.41
C GLU A 98 25.81 -15.84 2.80
N THR A 99 25.26 -16.90 2.19
CA THR A 99 23.90 -16.90 1.63
C THR A 99 22.86 -16.65 2.72
N LYS A 100 22.98 -17.29 3.90
CA LYS A 100 22.08 -17.05 5.03
C LYS A 100 22.17 -15.62 5.55
N ALA A 101 23.38 -15.06 5.63
CA ALA A 101 23.58 -13.69 6.06
C ALA A 101 22.93 -12.70 5.07
N LEU A 102 23.12 -12.91 3.76
CA LEU A 102 22.50 -12.09 2.72
C LEU A 102 20.97 -12.19 2.76
N ASP A 103 20.42 -13.39 2.87
CA ASP A 103 18.97 -13.60 2.95
C ASP A 103 18.36 -12.92 4.19
N GLN A 104 19.07 -12.95 5.32
CA GLN A 104 18.63 -12.25 6.53
C GLN A 104 18.67 -10.72 6.34
N MET A 105 19.73 -10.17 5.74
CA MET A 105 19.81 -8.74 5.42
C MET A 105 18.69 -8.29 4.49
N HIS A 106 18.42 -9.07 3.43
CA HIS A 106 17.33 -8.79 2.48
C HIS A 106 15.96 -8.82 3.17
N LYS A 107 15.74 -9.78 4.06
CA LYS A 107 14.49 -9.87 4.83
C LYS A 107 14.29 -8.64 5.71
N GLU A 108 15.32 -8.21 6.42
CA GLU A 108 15.26 -7.02 7.29
C GLU A 108 15.04 -5.74 6.47
N GLU A 109 15.70 -5.60 5.33
CA GLU A 109 15.47 -4.49 4.41
C GLU A 109 14.03 -4.45 3.91
N LEU A 110 13.50 -5.59 3.49
CA LEU A 110 12.11 -5.67 2.99
C LEU A 110 11.11 -5.33 4.10
N ILE A 111 11.35 -5.76 5.33
CA ILE A 111 10.52 -5.37 6.49
C ILE A 111 10.58 -3.85 6.71
N ARG A 112 11.77 -3.23 6.64
CA ARG A 112 11.90 -1.77 6.80
C ARG A 112 11.14 -1.02 5.71
N VAL A 113 11.22 -1.48 4.46
CA VAL A 113 10.51 -0.88 3.33
C VAL A 113 8.99 -1.05 3.49
N ASP A 114 8.53 -2.26 3.82
CA ASP A 114 7.10 -2.53 4.02
C ASP A 114 6.53 -1.70 5.19
N MET A 115 7.27 -1.54 6.28
CA MET A 115 6.87 -0.66 7.40
C MET A 115 6.77 0.80 6.97
N LYS A 116 7.75 1.31 6.20
CA LYS A 116 7.71 2.68 5.66
C LYS A 116 6.49 2.89 4.76
N ILE A 117 6.19 1.92 3.90
CA ILE A 117 5.00 1.97 3.02
C ILE A 117 3.72 2.05 3.85
N ILE A 118 3.58 1.23 4.89
CA ILE A 118 2.42 1.26 5.79
C ILE A 118 2.29 2.65 6.45
N THR A 119 3.38 3.20 7.00
CA THR A 119 3.36 4.54 7.61
C THR A 119 2.95 5.62 6.61
N GLN A 120 3.41 5.55 5.35
CA GLN A 120 3.02 6.51 4.32
C GLN A 120 1.54 6.37 3.92
N LEU A 121 1.01 5.15 3.86
CA LEU A 121 -0.41 4.91 3.61
C LEU A 121 -1.29 5.42 4.77
N ASP A 122 -0.88 5.21 6.02
CA ASP A 122 -1.59 5.73 7.19
C ASP A 122 -1.61 7.27 7.20
N GLN A 123 -0.47 7.89 6.85
CA GLN A 123 -0.36 9.33 6.71
C GLN A 123 -1.29 9.86 5.60
N LEU A 124 -1.34 9.19 4.45
CA LEU A 124 -2.23 9.54 3.35
C LEU A 124 -3.70 9.50 3.78
N VAL A 125 -4.13 8.47 4.53
CA VAL A 125 -5.49 8.39 5.09
C VAL A 125 -5.78 9.58 6.01
N SER A 126 -4.85 9.92 6.90
CA SER A 126 -5.00 11.08 7.79
C SER A 126 -5.12 12.39 7.00
N GLU A 127 -4.33 12.57 5.94
CA GLU A 127 -4.38 13.77 5.09
C GLU A 127 -5.70 13.88 4.34
N GLN A 128 -6.21 12.76 3.80
CA GLN A 128 -7.52 12.70 3.15
C GLN A 128 -8.64 13.08 4.14
N GLN A 129 -8.59 12.58 5.38
CA GLN A 129 -9.54 12.97 6.43
C GLN A 129 -9.49 14.47 6.70
N VAL A 130 -8.28 15.06 6.83
CA VAL A 130 -8.11 16.51 7.04
C VAL A 130 -8.70 17.31 5.88
N VAL A 131 -8.48 16.90 4.64
CA VAL A 131 -9.02 17.61 3.46
C VAL A 131 -10.54 17.58 3.47
N LEU A 132 -11.15 16.41 3.71
CA LEU A 132 -12.61 16.26 3.73
C LEU A 132 -13.25 17.01 4.92
N GLU A 133 -12.61 16.98 6.09
CA GLU A 133 -13.04 17.74 7.26
C GLU A 133 -13.00 19.25 7.00
N LYS A 134 -11.89 19.76 6.45
CA LYS A 134 -11.73 21.18 6.11
C LYS A 134 -12.66 21.65 4.99
N ALA A 135 -13.01 20.76 4.07
CA ALA A 135 -14.02 21.02 3.05
C ALA A 135 -15.46 21.00 3.63
N GLY A 136 -15.62 20.68 4.92
CA GLY A 136 -16.92 20.66 5.59
C GLY A 136 -17.78 19.47 5.19
N VAL A 137 -17.19 18.38 4.67
CA VAL A 137 -17.93 17.20 4.23
C VAL A 137 -18.49 16.47 5.47
N PRO A 138 -19.82 16.36 5.62
CA PRO A 138 -20.41 15.75 6.82
C PRO A 138 -19.99 14.29 7.01
N GLY A 139 -19.63 13.96 8.25
CA GLY A 139 -19.21 12.60 8.63
C GLY A 139 -17.71 12.34 8.50
N PHE A 140 -16.93 13.33 8.03
CA PHE A 140 -15.47 13.25 7.95
C PHE A 140 -14.81 14.11 9.03
N PHE A 141 -13.86 13.50 9.72
CA PHE A 141 -13.01 14.09 10.75
C PHE A 141 -11.78 13.21 10.92
N VAL A 142 -10.68 13.76 11.42
CA VAL A 142 -9.47 12.96 11.68
C VAL A 142 -9.73 11.92 12.78
N THR A 143 -9.51 10.64 12.48
CA THR A 143 -9.68 9.55 13.43
C THR A 143 -8.84 8.32 13.10
N ASN A 144 -8.36 7.65 14.15
CA ASN A 144 -7.69 6.35 14.09
C ASN A 144 -8.59 5.20 14.58
N SER A 145 -9.86 5.47 14.90
CA SER A 145 -10.82 4.46 15.33
C SER A 145 -11.20 3.55 14.15
N PRO A 146 -10.96 2.23 14.20
CA PRO A 146 -11.28 1.34 13.09
C PRO A 146 -12.77 1.35 12.70
N MET A 147 -13.64 1.57 13.68
CA MET A 147 -15.08 1.70 13.46
C MET A 147 -15.41 2.96 12.66
N GLU A 148 -14.87 4.10 13.06
CA GLU A 148 -15.14 5.39 12.41
C GLU A 148 -14.53 5.45 11.01
N ILE A 149 -13.31 4.93 10.85
CA ILE A 149 -12.67 4.77 9.53
C ILE A 149 -13.55 3.91 8.62
N SER A 150 -14.10 2.81 9.12
CA SER A 150 -14.99 1.96 8.32
C SER A 150 -16.24 2.71 7.88
N ILE A 151 -16.83 3.54 8.75
CA ILE A 151 -17.99 4.38 8.41
C ILE A 151 -17.61 5.42 7.35
N GLN A 152 -16.52 6.18 7.55
CA GLN A 152 -16.02 7.15 6.59
C GLN A 152 -15.73 6.52 5.22
N MET A 153 -15.22 5.29 5.21
CA MET A 153 -14.98 4.52 3.99
C MET A 153 -16.30 4.13 3.28
N GLN A 154 -17.37 3.79 4.02
CA GLN A 154 -18.68 3.55 3.41
C GLN A 154 -19.28 4.84 2.83
N LEU A 155 -19.12 5.97 3.53
CA LEU A 155 -19.55 7.28 3.02
C LEU A 155 -18.79 7.65 1.74
N LEU A 156 -17.47 7.47 1.69
CA LEU A 156 -16.68 7.70 0.48
C LEU A 156 -17.15 6.83 -0.69
N LYS A 157 -17.40 5.54 -0.45
CA LYS A 157 -17.92 4.63 -1.49
C LYS A 157 -19.29 5.08 -2.00
N PHE A 158 -20.15 5.57 -1.12
CA PHE A 158 -21.45 6.11 -1.49
C PHE A 158 -21.30 7.37 -2.37
N ILE A 159 -20.49 8.34 -1.92
CA ILE A 159 -20.22 9.57 -2.67
C ILE A 159 -19.62 9.26 -4.04
N ALA A 160 -18.64 8.37 -4.11
CA ALA A 160 -18.00 7.97 -5.36
C ALA A 160 -19.00 7.31 -6.34
N ARG A 161 -19.88 6.43 -5.84
CA ARG A 161 -20.94 5.83 -6.67
C ARG A 161 -21.92 6.88 -7.20
N LEU A 162 -22.26 7.89 -6.39
CA LEU A 162 -23.10 8.99 -6.84
C LEU A 162 -22.40 9.80 -7.95
N ALA A 163 -21.12 10.11 -7.77
CA ALA A 163 -20.31 10.82 -8.78
C ALA A 163 -20.23 10.08 -10.12
N ASP A 164 -20.15 8.75 -10.08
CA ASP A 164 -20.14 7.92 -11.29
C ASP A 164 -21.54 7.79 -11.91
N SER A 165 -22.60 7.84 -11.10
CA SER A 165 -23.99 7.71 -11.56
C SER A 165 -24.55 8.97 -12.23
N THR A 166 -24.09 10.16 -11.84
CA THR A 166 -24.51 11.44 -12.44
C THR A 166 -24.01 11.61 -13.88
N LEU A 167 -23.07 10.77 -14.35
CA LEU A 167 -22.69 10.67 -15.77
C LEU A 167 -23.83 10.14 -16.66
N PHE A 168 -24.88 9.52 -16.10
CA PHE A 168 -26.05 9.05 -16.85
C PHE A 168 -27.23 10.03 -16.87
N THR A 169 -27.09 11.22 -16.27
CA THR A 169 -28.11 12.28 -16.30
C THR A 169 -27.56 13.56 -16.94
N SER A 170 -26.95 13.44 -18.12
CA SER A 170 -26.93 14.55 -19.07
C SER A 170 -28.07 14.35 -20.07
N PRO A 171 -29.24 15.00 -19.89
CA PRO A 171 -30.05 15.33 -21.04
C PRO A 171 -29.31 16.42 -21.83
N LEU A 172 -29.42 16.30 -23.16
CA LEU A 172 -28.99 17.24 -24.19
C LEU A 172 -29.14 18.72 -23.81
#